data_AF-A0AAW8PAT6-F1
#
_entry.id   AF-A0AAW8PAT6-F1
#
_cell.length_a   1.000
_cell.length_b   1.000
_cell.length_c   1.000
_cell.angle_alpha   90.00
_cell.angle_beta   90.00
_cell.angle_gamma   90.00
#
_symmetry.space_group_name_H-M   'P 1'
#
loop_
_entity.id
_entity.type
_entity.pdbx_description
1 polymer ?
#
loop_
_entity_poly.entity_id
_entity_poly.type
_entity_poly.pdbx_seq_one_letter_code
_entity_poly.pdbx_strand_id
1 'polypeptide(L)'
;MTNRWSGEIKRMRSLVADEQSSAFRTFIAKECGPPLSVRDARSRLYLLTTGALAGRPCLISVDGAETVLMSMADLEGILLDLALAKFIEDLKELPRRKVRPR
;
A
#
# COMPACT_ATOMS: atom_id res chain seq x y z
N MET A 1 -12.34 -6.17 -2.27
CA MET A 1 -12.29 -4.70 -2.39
C MET A 1 -11.69 -4.35 -3.75
N THR A 2 -12.38 -3.60 -4.59
CA THR A 2 -11.79 -3.05 -5.82
C THR A 2 -10.74 -2.03 -5.41
N ASN A 3 -9.46 -2.27 -5.76
CA ASN A 3 -8.27 -1.50 -5.35
C ASN A 3 -8.38 0.00 -5.65
N ARG A 4 -9.04 0.77 -4.77
CA ARG A 4 -9.16 2.24 -4.84
C ARG A 4 -7.81 2.96 -4.77
N TRP A 5 -6.78 2.29 -4.26
CA TRP A 5 -5.45 2.89 -4.09
C TRP A 5 -4.59 2.82 -5.35
N SER A 6 -4.96 2.00 -6.34
CA SER A 6 -4.17 1.79 -7.57
C SER A 6 -3.91 3.09 -8.34
N GLY A 7 -4.89 3.99 -8.43
CA GLY A 7 -4.75 5.28 -9.11
C GLY A 7 -3.85 6.27 -8.35
N GLU A 8 -3.94 6.30 -7.02
CA GLU A 8 -3.08 7.11 -6.16
C GLU A 8 -1.63 6.62 -6.21
N ILE A 9 -1.40 5.31 -6.09
CA ILE A 9 -0.08 4.70 -6.18
C ILE A 9 0.56 4.94 -7.55
N LYS A 10 -0.22 4.83 -8.64
CA LYS A 10 0.27 5.11 -10.00
C LYS A 10 0.68 6.59 -10.16
N ARG A 11 -0.10 7.52 -9.59
CA ARG A 11 0.25 8.95 -9.58
C ARG A 11 1.52 9.21 -8.80
N MET A 12 1.65 8.66 -7.59
CA MET A 12 2.85 8.81 -6.77
C MET A 12 4.10 8.26 -7.47
N ARG A 13 4.02 7.10 -8.14
CA ARG A 13 5.14 6.52 -8.90
C ARG A 13 5.66 7.40 -10.04
N SER A 14 4.84 8.32 -10.55
CA SER A 14 5.26 9.27 -11.60
C SER A 14 5.94 10.53 -11.09
N LEU A 15 6.00 10.75 -9.78
CA LEU A 15 6.66 11.91 -9.16
C LEU A 15 8.19 11.73 -9.08
N VAL A 16 8.92 12.83 -8.82
CA VAL A 16 10.37 12.81 -8.58
C VAL A 16 10.67 12.20 -7.21
N ALA A 17 11.82 11.53 -7.02
CA ALA A 17 12.10 10.69 -5.84
C ALA A 17 11.83 11.37 -4.47
N ASP A 18 12.20 12.64 -4.31
CA ASP A 18 11.96 13.39 -3.06
C ASP A 18 10.46 13.68 -2.82
N GLU A 19 9.71 13.89 -3.90
CA GLU A 19 8.26 14.12 -3.85
C GLU A 19 7.48 12.83 -3.59
N GLN A 20 8.01 11.68 -4.05
CA GLN A 20 7.38 10.37 -3.84
C GLN A 20 7.23 10.03 -2.36
N SER A 21 8.29 10.23 -1.57
CA SER A 21 8.30 9.92 -0.14
C SER A 21 7.32 10.80 0.64
N SER A 22 7.28 12.10 0.32
CA SER A 22 6.35 13.05 0.92
C SER A 22 4.89 12.76 0.55
N ALA A 23 4.63 12.48 -0.73
CA ALA A 23 3.30 12.12 -1.22
C ALA A 23 2.80 10.82 -0.58
N PHE A 24 3.67 9.82 -0.45
CA PHE A 24 3.35 8.57 0.21
C PHE A 24 2.96 8.76 1.67
N ARG A 25 3.75 9.51 2.45
CA ARG A 25 3.43 9.80 3.86
C ARG A 25 2.10 10.55 4.00
N THR A 26 1.85 11.53 3.13
CA THR A 26 0.60 12.29 3.11
C THR A 26 -0.60 11.41 2.79
N PHE A 27 -0.46 10.52 1.79
CA PHE A 27 -1.49 9.56 1.42
C PHE A 27 -1.81 8.60 2.57
N ILE A 28 -0.77 8.02 3.19
CA ILE A 28 -0.95 7.08 4.31
C ILE A 28 -1.58 7.78 5.52
N ALA A 29 -1.13 8.99 5.88
CA ALA A 29 -1.70 9.75 6.98
C ALA A 29 -3.18 10.10 6.76
N LYS A 30 -3.58 10.37 5.50
CA LYS A 30 -4.98 10.62 5.15
C LYS A 30 -5.85 9.37 5.35
N GLU A 31 -5.35 8.20 4.95
CA GLU A 31 -6.11 6.95 5.04
C GLU A 31 -6.12 6.37 6.47
N CYS A 32 -5.05 6.56 7.24
CA CYS A 32 -4.87 5.98 8.57
C CYS A 32 -5.30 6.89 9.73
N GLY A 33 -5.46 8.20 9.46
CA GLY A 33 -5.64 9.20 10.51
C GLY A 33 -4.35 9.49 11.29
N PRO A 34 -4.44 10.26 12.39
CA PRO A 34 -3.28 10.66 13.18
C PRO A 34 -2.58 9.44 13.82
N PRO A 35 -1.24 9.42 13.88
CA PRO A 35 -0.50 8.34 14.53
C PRO A 35 -0.86 8.19 16.01
N LEU A 36 -1.09 6.96 16.44
CA LEU A 36 -1.31 6.61 17.84
C LEU A 36 0.02 6.45 18.57
N SER A 37 0.06 6.79 19.86
CA SER A 37 1.18 6.40 20.72
C SER A 37 1.19 4.88 20.93
N VAL A 38 2.36 4.30 21.24
CA VAL A 38 2.46 2.88 21.63
C VAL A 38 1.50 2.55 22.79
N ARG A 39 1.34 3.48 23.73
CA ARG A 39 0.43 3.31 24.88
C ARG A 39 -1.03 3.23 24.42
N ASP A 40 -1.45 4.14 23.56
CA ASP A 40 -2.83 4.16 23.03
C ASP A 40 -3.11 2.92 22.19
N ALA A 41 -2.15 2.53 21.34
CA ALA A 41 -2.24 1.33 20.52
C ALA A 41 -2.42 0.07 21.37
N ARG A 42 -1.63 -0.08 22.43
CA ARG A 42 -1.75 -1.21 23.37
C ARG A 42 -3.11 -1.22 24.08
N SER A 43 -3.60 -0.05 24.53
CA SER A 43 -4.88 0.06 25.23
C SER A 43 -6.09 -0.29 24.37
N ARG A 44 -5.95 -0.20 23.03
CA ARG A 44 -7.03 -0.41 22.06
C ARG A 44 -6.76 -1.57 21.11
N LEU A 45 -5.83 -2.47 21.44
CA LEU A 45 -5.31 -3.48 20.52
C LEU A 45 -6.42 -4.28 19.83
N TYR A 46 -7.44 -4.71 20.58
CA TYR A 46 -8.60 -5.44 20.03
C TYR A 46 -9.39 -4.63 18.98
N LEU A 47 -9.61 -3.33 19.21
CA LEU A 47 -10.31 -2.47 18.27
C LEU A 47 -9.48 -2.21 17.02
N LEU A 48 -8.15 -2.05 17.20
CA LEU A 48 -7.24 -1.84 16.08
C LEU A 48 -7.09 -3.08 15.21
N THR A 49 -7.04 -4.28 15.79
CA THR A 49 -6.97 -5.53 15.01
C THR A 49 -8.26 -5.81 14.26
N THR A 50 -9.42 -5.62 14.89
CA THR A 50 -10.72 -5.74 14.20
C THR A 50 -10.90 -4.67 13.11
N GLY A 51 -10.40 -3.45 13.33
CA GLY A 51 -10.31 -2.40 12.31
C GLY A 51 -9.45 -2.81 11.11
N ALA A 52 -8.25 -3.32 11.37
CA ALA A 52 -7.34 -3.79 10.34
C ALA A 52 -7.95 -4.93 9.50
N LEU A 53 -8.61 -5.91 10.14
CA LEU A 53 -9.33 -6.98 9.45
C LEU A 53 -10.50 -6.48 8.60
N ALA A 54 -11.08 -5.32 8.95
CA ALA A 54 -12.11 -4.66 8.17
C ALA A 54 -11.54 -3.73 7.07
N GLY A 55 -10.23 -3.78 6.79
CA GLY A 55 -9.57 -2.97 5.76
C GLY A 55 -9.31 -1.53 6.19
N ARG A 56 -9.27 -1.25 7.50
CA ARG A 56 -8.97 0.08 8.04
C ARG A 56 -7.57 0.08 8.68
N PRO A 57 -6.53 0.53 7.96
CA PRO A 57 -5.19 0.61 8.52
C PRO A 57 -5.09 1.73 9.57
N CYS A 58 -4.10 1.65 10.45
CA CYS A 58 -3.79 2.73 11.39
C CYS A 58 -2.28 2.96 11.55
N LEU A 59 -1.91 4.19 11.89
CA LEU A 59 -0.52 4.56 12.18
C LEU A 59 -0.22 4.47 13.67
N ILE A 60 0.97 3.99 14.00
CA ILE A 60 1.52 3.91 15.36
C ILE A 60 2.89 4.55 15.33
N SER A 61 3.10 5.57 16.17
CA SER A 61 4.41 6.21 16.36
C SER A 61 5.23 5.42 17.37
N VAL A 62 6.41 4.94 16.95
CA VAL A 62 7.36 4.18 17.76
C VAL A 62 8.74 4.82 17.58
N ASP A 63 9.32 5.36 18.66
CA ASP A 63 10.68 5.92 18.67
C ASP A 63 10.98 6.93 17.55
N GLY A 64 10.00 7.76 17.21
CA GLY A 64 10.11 8.77 16.14
C GLY A 64 9.90 8.24 14.72
N ALA A 65 9.61 6.95 14.56
CA ALA A 65 9.22 6.33 13.30
C ALA A 65 7.72 6.00 13.28
N GLU A 66 7.12 6.06 12.09
CA GLU A 66 5.73 5.67 11.86
C GLU A 66 5.65 4.20 11.43
N THR A 67 4.79 3.42 12.10
CA THR A 67 4.49 2.03 11.81
C THR A 67 3.04 1.90 11.36
N VAL A 68 2.78 1.16 10.28
CA VAL A 68 1.42 0.88 9.81
C VAL A 68 0.95 -0.47 10.36
N LEU A 69 -0.23 -0.50 10.95
CA LEU A 69 -0.96 -1.74 11.25
C LEU A 69 -2.04 -1.94 10.18
N MET A 70 -2.03 -3.09 9.52
CA MET A 70 -3.03 -3.49 8.53
C MET A 70 -3.18 -5.02 8.49
N SER A 71 -4.21 -5.53 7.79
CA SER A 71 -4.34 -6.98 7.64
C SER A 71 -3.26 -7.55 6.72
N MET A 72 -2.84 -8.79 7.00
CA MET A 72 -1.86 -9.48 6.16
C MET A 72 -2.38 -9.69 4.73
N ALA A 73 -3.68 -9.95 4.56
CA ALA A 73 -4.32 -10.11 3.26
C ALA A 73 -4.29 -8.82 2.44
N ASP A 74 -4.47 -7.65 3.07
CA ASP A 74 -4.37 -6.37 2.37
C ASP A 74 -2.92 -6.07 1.95
N LEU A 75 -1.95 -6.37 2.83
CA LEU A 75 -0.53 -6.24 2.49
C LEU A 75 -0.15 -7.16 1.32
N GLU A 76 -0.59 -8.41 1.36
CA GLU A 76 -0.39 -9.37 0.27
C GLU A 76 -1.02 -8.87 -1.03
N GLY A 77 -2.26 -8.41 -1.00
CA GLY A 77 -2.93 -7.81 -2.15
C GLY A 77 -2.14 -6.66 -2.75
N ILE A 78 -1.63 -5.74 -1.93
CA ILE A 78 -0.82 -4.61 -2.40
C ILE A 78 0.49 -5.10 -3.03
N LEU A 79 1.23 -5.98 -2.35
CA LEU A 79 2.53 -6.44 -2.84
C LEU A 79 2.39 -7.27 -4.13
N LEU A 80 1.42 -8.19 -4.16
CA LEU A 80 1.21 -9.08 -5.30
C LEU A 80 0.52 -8.41 -6.47
N ASP A 81 -0.42 -7.49 -6.27
CA ASP A 81 -0.98 -6.71 -7.39
C ASP A 81 0.06 -5.76 -7.99
N LEU A 82 0.96 -5.20 -7.18
CA LEU A 82 2.06 -4.38 -7.70
C LEU A 82 3.09 -5.23 -8.45
N ALA A 83 3.37 -6.44 -7.97
CA ALA A 83 4.21 -7.41 -8.67
C ALA A 83 3.56 -7.89 -9.98
N LEU A 84 2.26 -8.16 -9.97
CA LEU A 84 1.49 -8.56 -11.14
C LEU A 84 1.38 -7.41 -12.16
N ALA A 85 1.15 -6.18 -11.70
CA ALA A 85 1.11 -5.01 -12.57
C ALA A 85 2.47 -4.78 -13.24
N LYS A 86 3.57 -4.92 -12.50
CA LYS A 86 4.93 -4.85 -13.05
C LYS A 86 5.18 -5.99 -14.05
N PHE A 87 4.80 -7.22 -13.70
CA PHE A 87 4.89 -8.37 -14.60
C PHE A 87 4.11 -8.15 -15.90
N ILE A 88 2.90 -7.59 -15.85
CA ILE A 88 2.10 -7.27 -17.04
C ILE A 88 2.75 -6.15 -17.87
N GLU A 89 3.36 -5.14 -17.25
CA GLU A 89 4.13 -4.12 -17.97
C GLU A 89 5.35 -4.73 -18.66
N ASP A 90 6.13 -5.54 -17.95
CA ASP A 90 7.30 -6.25 -18.50
C ASP A 90 6.89 -7.13 -19.70
N LEU A 91 5.72 -7.79 -19.64
CA LEU A 91 5.16 -8.57 -20.74
C LEU A 91 4.81 -7.74 -21.99
N LYS A 92 4.51 -6.44 -21.86
CA LYS A 92 4.24 -5.55 -23.00
C LYS A 92 5.51 -5.13 -23.71
N GLU A 93 6.64 -5.09 -23.00
CA GLU A 93 7.96 -4.75 -23.55
C GLU A 93 8.63 -5.96 -24.22
N LEU A 94 8.19 -7.18 -23.90
CA LEU A 94 8.70 -8.38 -24.55
C LEU A 94 8.30 -8.44 -26.04
N PRO A 95 9.24 -8.75 -26.95
CA PRO A 95 8.94 -8.86 -28.37
C PRO A 95 7.92 -9.98 -28.61
N ARG A 96 6.74 -9.61 -29.10
CA ARG A 96 5.66 -10.56 -29.42
C ARG A 96 6.15 -11.57 -30.46
N ARG A 97 6.31 -12.83 -30.04
CA ARG A 97 6.63 -13.93 -30.94
C ARG A 97 5.45 -14.13 -31.90
N LYS A 98 5.63 -13.75 -33.17
CA LYS A 98 4.66 -14.06 -34.24
C LYS A 98 4.63 -15.57 -34.45
N VAL A 99 3.63 -16.24 -33.88
CA VAL A 99 3.35 -17.64 -34.18
C VAL A 99 2.74 -17.67 -35.57
N ARG A 100 3.46 -18.24 -36.54
CA ARG A 100 2.90 -18.51 -37.87
C ARG A 100 1.93 -19.69 -37.75
N PRO A 101 0.68 -19.57 -38.23
CA PRO A 101 -0.21 -20.71 -38.31
C PRO A 101 0.36 -21.71 -39.33
N ARG A 102 0.30 -23.01 -38.98
CA ARG A 102 0.61 -24.13 -39.87
C ARG A 102 -0.58 -24.42 -40.78
#